data_AF-A0A6L5XP70-F1
#
_entry.id   AF-A0A6L5XP70-F1
#
_cell.length_a   1.000
_cell.length_b   1.000
_cell.length_c   1.000
_cell.angle_alpha   90.00
_cell.angle_beta   90.00
_cell.angle_gamma   90.00
#
_symmetry.space_group_name_H-M   'P 1'
#
loop_
_entity.id
_entity.type
_entity.pdbx_description
1 polymer ?
#
loop_
_entity_poly.entity_id
_entity_poly.type
_entity_poly.pdbx_seq_one_letter_code
_entity_poly.pdbx_strand_id
1 'polypeptide(L)'
;MKHSWKQFATAALCGFILLAAQNAPARVVDGNIIMDQRMSENLCAITFDDGPSRNTPQLLDMLDQYGIPATFFLLGKQAELYPGIVRRIAAEGHEIGNHSYSHPNLRLLSPERKADEIRRTDAILRSLGVTPLFLRPPYGAFDHYTVEIADSLSLSVVLWSLDSRDWKSLPADYAKLRSTRGYVYPTGSLRGIFLFHDTHKSTVEDLPRIIANLRAGGCQRFVTVSEYLDGVLDPEPGLLMTRRPLKEELGQMPLAARHTVEGVEGSAETPPARSWPAGSGPVPLARSSKPWQLENNVAPLPSSGQALDQHSQRDQHRPGAPLPPSAHAVALPPVS
;
A
#
# COMPACT_ATOMS: atom_id res chain seq x y z
N MET A 1 43.19 -64.38 -29.28
CA MET A 1 43.35 -63.18 -30.16
C MET A 1 42.08 -62.36 -30.02
N LYS A 2 42.12 -61.29 -29.20
CA LYS A 2 42.19 -59.86 -29.63
C LYS A 2 40.83 -59.36 -30.20
N HIS A 3 40.04 -58.70 -29.34
CA HIS A 3 39.67 -57.26 -29.40
C HIS A 3 38.37 -57.03 -30.21
N SER A 4 37.44 -56.13 -29.89
CA SER A 4 37.40 -55.02 -28.93
C SER A 4 35.97 -54.45 -28.91
N TRP A 5 35.48 -54.11 -27.71
CA TRP A 5 34.66 -52.95 -27.32
C TRP A 5 33.89 -52.13 -28.38
N LYS A 6 32.60 -51.87 -28.11
CA LYS A 6 32.12 -50.60 -27.52
C LYS A 6 30.63 -50.67 -27.16
N GLN A 7 30.34 -50.61 -25.86
CA GLN A 7 29.04 -50.24 -25.32
C GLN A 7 28.96 -48.71 -25.30
N PHE A 8 27.86 -48.14 -25.79
CA PHE A 8 27.47 -46.77 -25.46
C PHE A 8 26.02 -46.81 -24.97
N ALA A 9 25.87 -47.01 -23.66
CA ALA A 9 24.64 -46.67 -22.97
C ALA A 9 24.72 -45.17 -22.63
N THR A 10 24.07 -44.34 -23.42
CA THR A 10 23.82 -42.93 -23.07
C THR A 10 22.68 -42.90 -22.04
N ALA A 11 23.04 -42.87 -20.77
CA ALA A 11 22.11 -42.55 -19.69
C ALA A 11 21.69 -41.08 -19.83
N ALA A 12 20.44 -40.84 -20.22
CA ALA A 12 19.82 -39.51 -20.15
C ALA A 12 19.53 -39.21 -18.68
N LEU A 13 20.44 -38.46 -18.04
CA LEU A 13 20.23 -37.90 -16.71
C LEU A 13 19.30 -36.69 -16.87
N CYS A 14 17.99 -36.90 -16.78
CA CYS A 14 17.04 -35.82 -16.58
C CYS A 14 17.26 -35.21 -15.20
N GLY A 15 18.12 -34.19 -15.13
CA GLY A 15 18.28 -33.36 -13.94
C GLY A 15 17.00 -32.57 -13.69
N PHE A 16 16.21 -33.01 -12.71
CA PHE A 16 15.23 -32.15 -12.05
C PHE A 16 16.00 -31.04 -11.33
N ILE A 17 16.12 -29.88 -11.96
CA ILE A 17 16.46 -28.65 -11.24
C ILE A 17 15.17 -28.25 -10.51
N LEU A 18 15.03 -28.71 -9.26
CA LEU A 18 14.18 -28.03 -8.29
C LEU A 18 14.78 -26.64 -8.11
N LEU A 19 14.21 -25.66 -8.81
CA LEU A 19 14.40 -24.27 -8.47
C LEU A 19 13.70 -24.08 -7.12
N ALA A 20 14.38 -24.39 -6.02
CA ALA A 20 13.97 -23.88 -4.73
C ALA A 20 13.99 -22.36 -4.88
N ALA A 21 12.82 -21.73 -4.88
CA ALA A 21 12.73 -20.29 -4.73
C ALA A 21 13.50 -19.96 -3.44
N GLN A 22 14.69 -19.38 -3.59
CA GLN A 22 15.45 -18.94 -2.44
C GLN A 22 14.62 -17.82 -1.83
N ASN A 23 13.98 -18.08 -0.69
CA ASN A 23 13.31 -17.05 0.07
C ASN A 23 14.35 -15.97 0.37
N ALA A 24 14.14 -14.77 -0.16
CA ALA A 24 14.99 -13.64 0.19
C ALA A 24 14.89 -13.44 1.70
N PRO A 25 16.01 -13.17 2.41
CA PRO A 25 15.98 -12.93 3.83
C PRO A 25 15.04 -11.75 4.15
N ALA A 26 14.33 -11.83 5.27
CA ALA A 26 13.46 -10.78 5.77
C ALA A 26 14.19 -9.45 5.77
N ARG A 27 13.62 -8.50 5.05
CA ARG A 27 14.17 -7.14 5.00
C ARG A 27 13.49 -6.31 6.07
N VAL A 28 14.27 -5.45 6.72
CA VAL A 28 13.73 -4.36 7.52
C VAL A 28 13.60 -3.15 6.59
N VAL A 29 12.38 -2.67 6.42
CA VAL A 29 12.04 -1.53 5.58
C VAL A 29 11.51 -0.43 6.50
N ASP A 30 12.43 0.43 6.93
CA ASP A 30 12.12 1.57 7.79
C ASP A 30 11.83 2.84 6.96
N GLY A 31 11.46 3.92 7.64
CA GLY A 31 11.18 5.19 6.97
C GLY A 31 12.37 5.76 6.18
N ASN A 32 13.61 5.44 6.57
CA ASN A 32 14.80 5.88 5.86
C ASN A 32 14.88 5.22 4.48
N ILE A 33 14.76 3.90 4.45
CA ILE A 33 14.76 3.11 3.21
C ILE A 33 13.60 3.54 2.31
N ILE A 34 12.40 3.70 2.87
CA ILE A 34 11.20 4.15 2.13
C ILE A 34 11.43 5.51 1.46
N MET A 35 12.09 6.45 2.15
CA MET A 35 12.35 7.80 1.64
C MET A 35 13.48 7.85 0.62
N ASP A 36 14.52 7.03 0.79
CA ASP A 36 15.67 6.97 -0.10
C ASP A 36 15.38 6.23 -1.40
N GLN A 37 14.30 5.43 -1.43
CA GLN A 37 13.85 4.74 -2.63
C GLN A 37 13.57 5.76 -3.75
N ARG A 38 14.27 5.58 -4.87
CA ARG A 38 14.03 6.37 -6.08
C ARG A 38 12.72 5.91 -6.70
N MET A 39 11.83 6.87 -6.99
CA MET A 39 10.54 6.61 -7.61
C MET A 39 10.40 7.50 -8.83
N SER A 40 9.92 6.93 -9.93
CA SER A 40 9.49 7.65 -11.14
C SER A 40 8.14 8.34 -10.95
N GLU A 41 7.31 7.80 -10.06
CA GLU A 41 5.99 8.32 -9.69
C GLU A 41 5.91 8.60 -8.19
N ASN A 42 5.04 9.53 -7.80
CA ASN A 42 4.72 9.81 -6.40
C ASN A 42 3.64 8.84 -5.90
N LEU A 43 4.06 7.65 -5.51
CA LEU A 43 3.17 6.62 -4.96
C LEU A 43 2.87 6.86 -3.47
N CYS A 44 1.62 6.62 -3.06
CA CYS A 44 1.23 6.65 -1.66
C CYS A 44 0.57 5.34 -1.24
N ALA A 45 1.18 4.65 -0.30
CA ALA A 45 0.54 3.54 0.38
C ALA A 45 -0.13 4.05 1.67
N ILE A 46 -1.46 4.07 1.70
CA ILE A 46 -2.20 4.32 2.93
C ILE A 46 -2.35 2.99 3.68
N THR A 47 -1.98 3.00 4.96
CA THR A 47 -1.95 1.80 5.78
C THR A 47 -2.72 2.01 7.07
N PHE A 48 -3.40 0.96 7.54
CA PHE A 48 -4.22 1.00 8.74
C PHE A 48 -3.78 -0.08 9.73
N ASP A 49 -3.40 0.33 10.93
CA ASP A 49 -2.97 -0.56 12.02
C ASP A 49 -4.11 -0.82 13.02
N ASP A 50 -3.92 -1.82 13.88
CA ASP A 50 -4.76 -2.23 15.02
C ASP A 50 -6.09 -2.93 14.72
N GLY A 51 -6.50 -2.97 13.46
CA GLY A 51 -7.74 -3.62 13.03
C GLY A 51 -7.71 -5.17 13.08
N PRO A 52 -8.80 -5.82 12.63
CA PRO A 52 -10.04 -5.19 12.21
C PRO A 52 -10.82 -4.64 13.41
N SER A 53 -11.64 -3.63 13.16
CA SER A 53 -12.50 -2.98 14.14
C SER A 53 -13.94 -2.92 13.63
N ARG A 54 -14.86 -2.45 14.47
CA ARG A 54 -16.25 -2.18 14.05
C ARG A 54 -16.36 -1.12 12.94
N ASN A 55 -15.34 -0.27 12.76
CA ASN A 55 -15.36 0.80 11.76
C ASN A 55 -14.77 0.32 10.41
N THR A 56 -14.00 -0.77 10.40
CA THR A 56 -13.36 -1.30 9.18
C THR A 56 -14.33 -1.54 8.04
N PRO A 57 -15.57 -2.06 8.24
CA PRO A 57 -16.52 -2.23 7.14
C PRO A 57 -16.88 -0.91 6.43
N GLN A 58 -17.09 0.17 7.20
CA GLN A 58 -17.35 1.50 6.65
C GLN A 58 -16.14 2.03 5.88
N LEU A 59 -14.93 1.80 6.42
CA LEU A 59 -13.69 2.17 5.75
C LEU A 59 -13.55 1.47 4.39
N LEU A 60 -13.83 0.17 4.34
CA LEU A 60 -13.82 -0.64 3.13
C LEU A 60 -14.82 -0.11 2.08
N ASP A 61 -16.05 0.20 2.49
CA ASP A 61 -17.05 0.81 1.58
C ASP A 61 -16.54 2.10 0.94
N MET A 62 -15.87 2.96 1.73
CA MET A 62 -15.30 4.20 1.20
C MET A 62 -14.09 3.94 0.30
N LEU A 63 -13.21 3.00 0.65
CA LEU A 63 -12.06 2.66 -0.20
C LEU A 63 -12.51 2.13 -1.56
N ASP A 64 -13.55 1.29 -1.61
CA ASP A 64 -14.18 0.84 -2.86
C ASP A 64 -14.76 2.01 -3.66
N GLN A 65 -15.51 2.91 -3.00
CA GLN A 65 -16.08 4.10 -3.64
C GLN A 65 -15.01 4.98 -4.31
N TYR A 66 -13.84 5.12 -3.68
CA TYR A 66 -12.72 5.89 -4.25
C TYR A 66 -11.82 5.08 -5.18
N GLY A 67 -11.99 3.75 -5.27
CA GLY A 67 -11.13 2.84 -6.03
C GLY A 67 -9.68 2.83 -5.52
N ILE A 68 -9.49 2.90 -4.20
CA ILE A 68 -8.18 3.03 -3.57
C ILE A 68 -7.79 1.72 -2.87
N PRO A 69 -6.67 1.07 -3.28
CA PRO A 69 -6.10 -0.03 -2.51
C PRO A 69 -5.46 0.49 -1.21
N ALA A 70 -5.37 -0.37 -0.20
CA ALA A 70 -4.80 -0.07 1.10
C ALA A 70 -4.16 -1.33 1.69
N THR A 71 -3.32 -1.15 2.71
CA THR A 71 -2.72 -2.26 3.46
C THR A 71 -3.15 -2.20 4.93
N PHE A 72 -3.64 -3.31 5.47
CA PHE A 72 -4.11 -3.41 6.84
C PHE A 72 -3.18 -4.30 7.67
N PHE A 73 -2.59 -3.76 8.73
CA PHE A 73 -1.79 -4.53 9.68
C PHE A 73 -2.66 -4.94 10.85
N LEU A 74 -3.03 -6.23 10.86
CA LEU A 74 -4.09 -6.73 11.73
C LEU A 74 -3.53 -7.35 13.01
N LEU A 75 -4.23 -7.11 14.12
CA LEU A 75 -3.99 -7.82 15.37
C LEU A 75 -4.61 -9.21 15.32
N GLY A 76 -3.85 -10.23 15.72
CA GLY A 76 -4.33 -11.61 15.74
C GLY A 76 -5.61 -11.78 16.58
N LYS A 77 -5.68 -11.14 17.76
CA LYS A 77 -6.89 -11.17 18.61
C LYS A 77 -8.12 -10.57 17.94
N GLN A 78 -7.94 -9.55 17.09
CA GLN A 78 -9.05 -8.93 16.37
C GLN A 78 -9.45 -9.76 15.14
N ALA A 79 -8.48 -10.37 14.46
CA ALA A 79 -8.75 -11.28 13.35
C ALA A 79 -9.57 -12.51 13.80
N GLU A 80 -9.33 -13.04 15.02
CA GLU A 80 -10.16 -14.09 15.63
C GLU A 80 -11.60 -13.63 15.90
N LEU A 81 -11.78 -12.38 16.35
CA LEU A 81 -13.10 -11.81 16.66
C LEU A 81 -13.90 -11.44 15.40
N TYR A 82 -13.22 -10.99 14.34
CA TYR A 82 -13.84 -10.48 13.12
C TYR A 82 -13.37 -11.21 11.84
N PRO A 83 -13.46 -12.55 11.77
CA PRO A 83 -12.92 -13.32 10.64
C PRO A 83 -13.65 -13.00 9.31
N GLY A 84 -14.92 -12.59 9.39
CA GLY A 84 -15.67 -12.12 8.22
C GLY A 84 -15.12 -10.82 7.64
N ILE A 85 -14.66 -9.90 8.50
CA ILE A 85 -14.05 -8.64 8.05
C ILE A 85 -12.68 -8.92 7.43
N VAL A 86 -11.86 -9.78 8.03
CA VAL A 86 -10.56 -10.17 7.45
C VAL A 86 -10.72 -10.71 6.03
N ARG A 87 -11.67 -11.64 5.82
CA ARG A 87 -11.96 -12.19 4.49
C ARG A 87 -12.45 -11.13 3.52
N ARG A 88 -13.23 -10.16 3.99
CA ARG A 88 -13.72 -9.03 3.19
C ARG A 88 -12.57 -8.14 2.73
N ILE A 89 -11.66 -7.77 3.63
CA ILE A 89 -10.45 -6.99 3.30
C ILE A 89 -9.68 -7.67 2.16
N ALA A 90 -9.42 -8.99 2.28
CA ALA A 90 -8.71 -9.75 1.25
C ALA A 90 -9.50 -9.86 -0.07
N ALA A 91 -10.81 -10.14 0.00
CA ALA A 91 -11.66 -10.31 -1.18
C ALA A 91 -11.83 -9.01 -2.00
N GLU A 92 -11.76 -7.85 -1.35
CA GLU A 92 -11.83 -6.54 -1.98
C GLU A 92 -10.47 -6.05 -2.53
N GLY A 93 -9.44 -6.88 -2.44
CA GLY A 93 -8.13 -6.63 -3.06
C GLY A 93 -7.19 -5.76 -2.22
N HIS A 94 -7.49 -5.57 -0.93
CA HIS A 94 -6.57 -4.92 -0.01
C HIS A 94 -5.52 -5.91 0.49
N GLU A 95 -4.35 -5.38 0.83
CA GLU A 95 -3.27 -6.17 1.39
C GLU A 95 -3.41 -6.30 2.91
N ILE A 96 -2.99 -7.45 3.46
CA ILE A 96 -3.04 -7.71 4.91
C ILE A 96 -1.66 -8.12 5.42
N GLY A 97 -1.22 -7.42 6.46
CA GLY A 97 0.01 -7.69 7.21
C GLY A 97 -0.26 -8.15 8.65
N ASN A 98 0.77 -8.69 9.28
CA ASN A 98 0.78 -9.12 10.68
C ASN A 98 1.14 -7.93 11.59
N HIS A 99 0.39 -7.72 12.68
CA HIS A 99 0.64 -6.67 13.66
C HIS A 99 0.82 -7.16 15.10
N SER A 100 1.31 -8.40 15.28
CA SER A 100 1.29 -9.15 16.55
C SER A 100 -0.11 -9.56 17.01
N TYR A 101 -0.19 -10.37 18.07
CA TYR A 101 -1.46 -10.92 18.52
C TYR A 101 -2.20 -9.95 19.43
N SER A 102 -1.49 -9.36 20.40
CA SER A 102 -2.07 -8.55 21.48
C SER A 102 -1.65 -7.08 21.50
N HIS A 103 -0.79 -6.65 20.57
CA HIS A 103 -0.17 -5.31 20.48
C HIS A 103 0.86 -4.98 21.61
N PRO A 104 1.76 -5.90 22.02
CA PRO A 104 2.80 -5.55 22.98
C PRO A 104 3.99 -4.85 22.29
N ASN A 105 4.76 -4.08 23.05
CA ASN A 105 6.07 -3.63 22.59
C ASN A 105 7.01 -4.85 22.48
N LEU A 106 7.22 -5.33 21.25
CA LEU A 106 7.96 -6.58 21.01
C LEU A 106 9.38 -6.50 21.56
N ARG A 107 10.05 -5.34 21.48
CA ARG A 107 11.42 -5.16 22.00
C ARG A 107 11.56 -5.43 23.51
N LEU A 108 10.47 -5.35 24.28
CA LEU A 108 10.47 -5.58 25.73
C LEU A 108 10.13 -7.01 26.14
N LEU A 109 9.76 -7.87 25.19
CA LEU A 109 9.37 -9.25 25.46
C LEU A 109 10.57 -10.22 25.42
N SER A 110 10.43 -11.37 26.06
CA SER A 110 11.34 -12.50 25.84
C SER A 110 11.22 -13.04 24.41
N PRO A 111 12.26 -13.70 23.85
CA PRO A 111 12.18 -14.31 22.52
C PRO A 111 10.97 -15.23 22.32
N GLU A 112 10.62 -16.03 23.33
CA GLU A 112 9.50 -16.98 23.27
C GLU A 112 8.16 -16.24 23.19
N ARG A 113 8.01 -15.17 23.97
CA ARG A 113 6.80 -14.33 23.96
C ARG A 113 6.67 -13.56 22.65
N LYS A 114 7.77 -13.08 22.06
CA LYS A 114 7.78 -12.50 20.71
C LYS A 114 7.30 -13.52 19.67
N ALA A 115 7.83 -14.75 19.75
CA ALA A 115 7.49 -15.81 18.81
C ALA A 115 6.02 -16.20 18.89
N ASP A 116 5.46 -16.31 20.10
CA ASP A 116 4.02 -16.55 20.31
C ASP A 116 3.17 -15.46 19.65
N GLU A 117 3.45 -14.19 19.93
CA GLU A 117 2.72 -13.04 19.39
C GLU A 117 2.69 -13.01 17.85
N ILE A 118 3.83 -13.27 17.21
CA ILE A 118 3.96 -13.18 15.76
C ILE A 118 3.41 -14.44 15.08
N ARG A 119 3.82 -15.64 15.52
CA ARG A 119 3.43 -16.92 14.91
C ARG A 119 1.95 -17.20 15.08
N ARG A 120 1.37 -16.89 16.23
CA ARG A 120 -0.07 -17.06 16.46
C ARG A 120 -0.87 -16.22 15.49
N THR A 121 -0.50 -14.96 15.33
CA THR A 121 -1.15 -14.04 14.38
C THR A 121 -1.02 -14.52 12.94
N ASP A 122 0.18 -14.93 12.53
CA ASP A 122 0.42 -15.47 11.19
C ASP A 122 -0.43 -16.71 10.91
N ALA A 123 -0.50 -17.65 11.87
CA ALA A 123 -1.33 -18.84 11.75
C ALA A 123 -2.83 -18.51 11.63
N ILE A 124 -3.33 -17.56 12.42
CA ILE A 124 -4.73 -17.09 12.33
C ILE A 124 -5.00 -16.51 10.94
N LEU A 125 -4.16 -15.58 10.48
CA LEU A 125 -4.33 -14.94 9.16
C LEU A 125 -4.30 -15.97 8.03
N ARG A 126 -3.35 -16.92 8.07
CA ARG A 126 -3.28 -18.03 7.10
C ARG A 126 -4.50 -18.93 7.12
N SER A 127 -5.05 -19.23 8.31
CA SER A 127 -6.29 -20.00 8.43
C SER A 127 -7.51 -19.29 7.80
N LEU A 128 -7.45 -17.95 7.67
CA LEU A 128 -8.48 -17.13 7.05
C LEU A 128 -8.24 -16.91 5.55
N GLY A 129 -7.26 -17.59 4.95
CA GLY A 129 -6.93 -17.50 3.52
C GLY A 129 -5.99 -16.34 3.16
N VAL A 130 -5.39 -15.69 4.14
CA VAL A 130 -4.43 -14.59 3.94
C VAL A 130 -3.00 -15.14 3.96
N THR A 131 -2.14 -14.71 3.05
CA THR A 131 -0.70 -14.98 3.13
C THR A 131 0.02 -13.66 3.40
N PRO A 132 0.27 -13.30 4.68
CA PRO A 132 0.94 -12.05 4.99
C PRO A 132 2.36 -12.07 4.43
N LEU A 133 2.81 -10.93 3.90
CA LEU A 133 4.20 -10.71 3.45
C LEU A 133 4.99 -9.84 4.43
N PHE A 134 4.28 -9.11 5.30
CA PHE A 134 4.86 -8.11 6.17
C PHE A 134 4.45 -8.30 7.62
N LEU A 135 5.40 -8.06 8.52
CA LEU A 135 5.18 -7.78 9.93
C LEU A 135 5.40 -6.28 10.15
N ARG A 136 4.43 -5.60 10.74
CA ARG A 136 4.65 -4.28 11.35
C ARG A 136 4.69 -4.46 12.87
N PRO A 137 5.82 -4.23 13.55
CA PRO A 137 5.90 -4.30 15.01
C PRO A 137 5.04 -3.20 15.65
N PRO A 138 4.24 -3.49 16.69
CA PRO A 138 3.60 -2.46 17.51
C PRO A 138 4.59 -1.38 17.94
N TYR A 139 4.15 -0.12 17.85
CA TYR A 139 4.96 1.07 18.15
C TYR A 139 6.23 1.23 17.29
N GLY A 140 6.38 0.43 16.22
CA GLY A 140 7.64 0.33 15.46
C GLY A 140 8.80 -0.24 16.30
N ALA A 141 8.53 -0.91 17.41
CA ALA A 141 9.53 -1.35 18.36
C ALA A 141 9.88 -2.84 18.18
N PHE A 142 11.10 -3.12 17.73
CA PHE A 142 11.60 -4.46 17.46
C PHE A 142 13.10 -4.59 17.78
N ASP A 143 13.61 -5.81 17.74
CA ASP A 143 15.02 -6.18 17.89
C ASP A 143 15.41 -7.31 16.91
N HIS A 144 16.65 -7.79 16.97
CA HIS A 144 17.13 -8.84 16.06
C HIS A 144 16.32 -10.13 16.17
N TYR A 145 15.91 -10.54 17.38
CA TYR A 145 15.04 -11.70 17.58
C TYR A 145 13.69 -11.54 16.85
N THR A 146 13.12 -10.33 16.87
CA THR A 146 11.88 -10.04 16.13
C THR A 146 12.06 -10.25 14.62
N VAL A 147 13.20 -9.83 14.08
CA VAL A 147 13.54 -9.99 12.65
C VAL A 147 13.75 -11.46 12.29
N GLU A 148 14.46 -12.23 13.13
CA GLU A 148 14.66 -13.68 12.92
C GLU A 148 13.34 -14.44 12.92
N ILE A 149 12.41 -14.09 13.81
CA ILE A 149 11.08 -14.70 13.85
C ILE A 149 10.31 -14.35 12.57
N ALA A 150 10.35 -13.09 12.13
CA ALA A 150 9.71 -12.67 10.88
C ALA A 150 10.27 -13.44 9.68
N ASP A 151 11.59 -13.58 9.59
CA ASP A 151 12.28 -14.36 8.56
C ASP A 151 11.85 -15.83 8.53
N SER A 152 11.72 -16.45 9.71
CA SER A 152 11.25 -17.84 9.81
C SER A 152 9.83 -18.06 9.27
N LEU A 153 9.05 -16.99 9.12
CA LEU A 153 7.70 -16.98 8.56
C LEU A 153 7.64 -16.37 7.15
N SER A 154 8.80 -16.06 6.56
CA SER A 154 8.92 -15.34 5.27
C SER A 154 8.24 -13.96 5.28
N LEU A 155 8.26 -13.28 6.42
CA LEU A 155 7.75 -11.93 6.60
C LEU A 155 8.90 -10.93 6.59
N SER A 156 8.75 -9.83 5.85
CA SER A 156 9.63 -8.66 6.00
C SER A 156 9.09 -7.72 7.08
N VAL A 157 9.97 -7.04 7.80
CA VAL A 157 9.56 -6.02 8.78
C VAL A 157 9.35 -4.69 8.05
N VAL A 158 8.15 -4.13 8.10
CA VAL A 158 7.80 -2.86 7.44
C VAL A 158 7.33 -1.84 8.48
N LEU A 159 7.86 -0.61 8.39
CA LEU A 159 7.38 0.54 9.15
C LEU A 159 6.62 1.52 8.23
N TRP A 160 6.80 2.81 8.44
CA TRP A 160 6.20 3.90 7.70
C TRP A 160 7.22 5.01 7.48
N SER A 161 6.99 5.85 6.47
CA SER A 161 7.75 7.08 6.28
C SER A 161 7.02 8.29 6.84
N LEU A 162 5.68 8.29 6.92
CA LEU A 162 4.87 9.37 7.47
C LEU A 162 3.88 8.84 8.53
N ASP A 163 3.91 9.44 9.71
CA ASP A 163 2.99 9.14 10.81
C ASP A 163 1.90 10.22 10.88
N SER A 164 0.63 9.84 10.69
CA SER A 164 -0.48 10.78 10.78
C SER A 164 -0.72 11.26 12.21
N ARG A 165 -0.34 10.48 13.22
CA ARG A 165 -0.67 10.72 14.64
C ARG A 165 -2.16 10.89 14.90
N ASP A 166 -2.99 10.29 14.06
CA ASP A 166 -4.44 10.31 14.16
C ASP A 166 -4.96 9.78 15.51
N TRP A 167 -4.23 8.84 16.11
CA TRP A 167 -4.45 8.34 17.48
C TRP A 167 -4.37 9.41 18.58
N LYS A 168 -3.71 10.54 18.30
CA LYS A 168 -3.64 11.69 19.21
C LYS A 168 -4.59 12.81 18.81
N SER A 169 -4.57 13.17 17.53
CA SER A 169 -5.39 14.24 16.96
C SER A 169 -5.31 14.20 15.44
N LEU A 170 -6.42 14.44 14.74
CA LEU A 170 -6.40 14.52 13.28
C LEU A 170 -5.51 15.70 12.80
N PRO A 171 -4.58 15.46 11.87
CA PRO A 171 -3.84 16.52 11.19
C PRO A 171 -4.75 17.55 10.53
N ALA A 172 -4.36 18.82 10.57
CA ALA A 172 -5.04 19.87 9.80
C ALA A 172 -4.86 19.67 8.28
N ASP A 173 -3.67 19.21 7.86
CA ASP A 173 -3.32 18.97 6.47
C ASP A 173 -2.43 17.71 6.37
N TYR A 174 -2.92 16.68 5.70
CA TYR A 174 -2.21 15.41 5.51
C TYR A 174 -1.06 15.52 4.49
N ALA A 175 -1.05 16.56 3.65
CA ALA A 175 0.06 16.81 2.73
C ALA A 175 1.31 17.35 3.43
N LYS A 176 1.14 17.89 4.65
CA LYS A 176 2.21 18.52 5.44
C LYS A 176 2.70 17.67 6.60
N LEU A 177 2.39 16.37 6.58
CA LEU A 177 2.94 15.44 7.55
C LEU A 177 4.47 15.48 7.51
N ARG A 178 5.06 15.45 8.70
CA ARG A 178 6.51 15.29 8.85
C ARG A 178 6.82 13.81 8.72
N SER A 179 7.79 13.50 7.86
CA SER A 179 8.32 12.16 7.77
C SER A 179 9.02 11.75 9.06
N THR A 180 9.41 10.48 9.18
CA THR A 180 10.21 9.97 10.30
C THR A 180 11.58 10.65 10.44
N ARG A 181 12.07 11.34 9.39
CA ARG A 181 13.27 12.21 9.42
C ARG A 181 12.97 13.67 9.77
N GLY A 182 11.72 14.02 10.03
CA GLY A 182 11.28 15.39 10.27
C GLY A 182 11.10 16.24 8.99
N TYR A 183 11.27 15.64 7.81
CA TYR A 183 11.13 16.30 6.51
C TYR A 183 9.67 16.50 6.14
N VAL A 184 9.34 17.65 5.56
CA VAL A 184 8.02 17.91 4.96
C VAL A 184 8.21 17.98 3.45
N TYR A 185 7.45 17.18 2.72
CA TYR A 185 7.52 17.17 1.26
C TYR A 185 7.06 18.52 0.69
N PRO A 186 7.79 19.06 -0.30
CA PRO A 186 7.29 20.15 -1.13
C PRO A 186 5.96 19.76 -1.80
N THR A 187 5.10 20.74 -2.04
CA THR A 187 3.88 20.53 -2.82
C THR A 187 4.24 19.91 -4.18
N GLY A 188 3.55 18.84 -4.55
CA GLY A 188 3.74 18.14 -5.81
C GLY A 188 4.74 16.97 -5.76
N SER A 189 5.37 16.69 -4.62
CA SER A 189 6.33 15.57 -4.47
C SER A 189 5.99 14.56 -3.38
N LEU A 190 4.82 14.70 -2.75
CA LEU A 190 4.41 13.84 -1.64
C LEU A 190 4.28 12.38 -2.10
N ARG A 191 5.01 11.50 -1.41
CA ARG A 191 4.98 10.04 -1.60
C ARG A 191 5.37 9.34 -0.29
N GLY A 192 5.07 8.06 -0.19
CA GLY A 192 5.53 7.23 0.92
C GLY A 192 4.50 6.25 1.44
N ILE A 193 4.83 5.66 2.59
CA ILE A 193 3.94 4.78 3.35
C ILE A 193 3.41 5.55 4.55
N PHE A 194 2.10 5.72 4.62
CA PHE A 194 1.39 6.53 5.60
C PHE A 194 0.73 5.64 6.66
N LEU A 195 0.99 5.92 7.93
CA LEU A 195 0.39 5.23 9.07
C LEU A 195 -0.89 5.92 9.53
N PHE A 196 -1.98 5.16 9.56
CA PHE A 196 -3.29 5.50 10.14
C PHE A 196 -3.82 4.33 10.98
N HIS A 197 -4.93 4.53 11.69
CA HIS A 197 -5.56 3.49 12.48
C HIS A 197 -7.08 3.45 12.21
N ASP A 198 -7.59 2.28 11.82
CA ASP A 198 -9.02 2.11 11.52
C ASP A 198 -9.89 1.85 12.78
N THR A 199 -9.25 1.72 13.95
CA THR A 199 -9.92 1.67 15.25
C THR A 199 -10.50 3.02 15.67
N HIS A 200 -10.00 4.12 15.10
CA HIS A 200 -10.48 5.47 15.34
C HIS A 200 -11.54 5.87 14.31
N LYS A 201 -12.79 6.00 14.78
CA LYS A 201 -13.92 6.41 13.93
C LYS A 201 -13.66 7.75 13.23
N SER A 202 -13.01 8.69 13.93
CA SER A 202 -12.65 10.00 13.38
C SER A 202 -11.71 9.90 12.18
N THR A 203 -10.75 8.96 12.20
CA THR A 203 -9.85 8.71 11.06
C THR A 203 -10.63 8.16 9.87
N VAL A 204 -11.52 7.20 10.12
CA VAL A 204 -12.35 6.58 9.08
C VAL A 204 -13.25 7.64 8.41
N GLU A 205 -13.98 8.44 9.19
CA GLU A 205 -14.85 9.50 8.66
C GLU A 205 -14.10 10.60 7.91
N ASP A 206 -12.81 10.78 8.19
CA ASP A 206 -11.97 11.81 7.60
C ASP A 206 -11.19 11.33 6.36
N LEU A 207 -11.39 10.07 5.94
CA LEU A 207 -10.80 9.50 4.72
C LEU A 207 -10.97 10.39 3.48
N PRO A 208 -12.14 11.02 3.20
CA PRO A 208 -12.27 11.93 2.07
C PRO A 208 -11.25 13.09 2.09
N ARG A 209 -10.99 13.65 3.28
CA ARG A 209 -10.01 14.73 3.47
C ARG A 209 -8.58 14.21 3.40
N ILE A 210 -8.32 13.01 3.91
CA ILE A 210 -7.03 12.32 3.72
C ILE A 210 -6.72 12.22 2.23
N ILE A 211 -7.63 11.64 1.44
CA ILE A 211 -7.43 11.44 -0.01
C ILE A 211 -7.22 12.77 -0.73
N ALA A 212 -8.08 13.77 -0.45
CA ALA A 212 -7.99 15.08 -1.09
C ALA A 212 -6.65 15.78 -0.79
N ASN A 213 -6.22 15.78 0.48
CA ASN A 213 -4.96 16.40 0.89
C ASN A 213 -3.76 15.65 0.28
N LEU A 214 -3.74 14.32 0.31
CA LEU A 214 -2.63 13.56 -0.25
C LEU A 214 -2.48 13.81 -1.76
N ARG A 215 -3.59 13.83 -2.51
CA ARG A 215 -3.59 14.19 -3.94
C ARG A 215 -3.09 15.62 -4.17
N ALA A 216 -3.60 16.59 -3.40
CA ALA A 216 -3.14 17.98 -3.48
C ALA A 216 -1.65 18.14 -3.12
N GLY A 217 -1.12 17.28 -2.25
CA GLY A 217 0.29 17.20 -1.90
C GLY A 217 1.19 16.64 -3.01
N GLY A 218 0.63 16.07 -4.07
CA GLY A 218 1.37 15.50 -5.20
C GLY A 218 1.31 13.98 -5.30
N CYS A 219 0.48 13.31 -4.51
CA CYS A 219 0.24 11.89 -4.65
C CYS A 219 -0.40 11.58 -6.00
N GLN A 220 0.29 10.81 -6.84
CA GLN A 220 -0.16 10.47 -8.19
C GLN A 220 -1.01 9.21 -8.21
N ARG A 221 -0.65 8.21 -7.38
CA ARG A 221 -1.34 6.92 -7.34
C ARG A 221 -1.32 6.32 -5.94
N PHE A 222 -2.46 5.76 -5.54
CA PHE A 222 -2.56 4.98 -4.33
C PHE A 222 -2.29 3.51 -4.62
N VAL A 223 -1.52 2.87 -3.74
CA VAL A 223 -0.99 1.52 -3.91
C VAL A 223 -0.97 0.77 -2.57
N THR A 224 -0.84 -0.54 -2.61
CA THR A 224 -0.49 -1.35 -1.43
C THR A 224 0.98 -1.17 -1.06
N VAL A 225 1.41 -1.68 0.11
CA VAL A 225 2.81 -1.66 0.53
C VAL A 225 3.66 -2.50 -0.42
N SER A 226 3.19 -3.70 -0.80
CA SER A 226 3.90 -4.52 -1.80
C SER A 226 4.13 -3.74 -3.08
N GLU A 227 3.09 -3.15 -3.67
CA GLU A 227 3.20 -2.35 -4.91
C GLU A 227 4.11 -1.10 -4.76
N TYR A 228 4.15 -0.48 -3.58
CA TYR A 228 5.07 0.63 -3.30
C TYR A 228 6.54 0.16 -3.32
N LEU A 229 6.82 -0.96 -2.68
CA LEU A 229 8.17 -1.53 -2.57
C LEU A 229 8.61 -2.22 -3.86
N ASP A 230 7.66 -2.79 -4.60
CA ASP A 230 7.79 -3.36 -5.94
C ASP A 230 7.73 -2.29 -7.03
N GLY A 231 7.94 -1.00 -6.70
CA GLY A 231 7.92 0.13 -7.65
C GLY A 231 8.89 0.05 -8.85
N VAL A 232 9.48 -1.12 -9.07
CA VAL A 232 10.07 -1.61 -10.32
C VAL A 232 9.04 -2.50 -11.02
N LEU A 233 8.31 -1.96 -12.00
CA LEU A 233 7.96 -2.59 -13.29
C LEU A 233 6.98 -1.68 -14.06
N ASP A 234 7.54 -0.61 -14.61
CA ASP A 234 7.25 -0.26 -15.99
C ASP A 234 8.62 0.00 -16.67
N PRO A 235 9.23 -0.99 -17.33
CA PRO A 235 10.14 -0.73 -18.43
C PRO A 235 9.23 -0.35 -19.61
N GLU A 236 9.13 0.90 -20.02
CA GLU A 236 10.11 1.54 -20.92
C GLU A 236 9.88 3.07 -20.99
N PRO A 237 10.92 3.91 -20.91
CA PRO A 237 10.90 5.22 -21.52
C PRO A 237 11.46 5.12 -22.96
N GLY A 238 10.58 5.01 -23.97
CA GLY A 238 10.93 5.36 -25.35
C GLY A 238 10.28 4.55 -26.47
N LEU A 239 9.26 5.13 -27.12
CA LEU A 239 9.40 5.64 -28.50
C LEU A 239 8.15 6.42 -28.91
N LEU A 240 8.40 7.61 -29.43
CA LEU A 240 7.45 8.44 -30.17
C LEU A 240 6.73 7.62 -31.25
N MET A 241 5.42 7.48 -31.12
CA MET A 241 4.54 7.47 -32.28
C MET A 241 3.62 8.67 -32.15
N THR A 242 4.16 9.84 -32.48
CA THR A 242 3.31 10.92 -32.97
C THR A 242 2.57 10.36 -34.18
N ARG A 243 1.29 10.03 -34.01
CA ARG A 243 0.39 9.93 -35.17
C ARG A 243 0.34 11.33 -35.78
N ARG A 244 1.22 11.59 -36.74
CA ARG A 244 0.98 12.59 -37.77
C ARG A 244 -0.32 12.20 -38.45
N PRO A 245 -1.38 13.03 -38.44
CA PRO A 245 -2.53 12.75 -39.28
C PRO A 245 -2.09 12.91 -40.73
N LEU A 246 -2.09 11.81 -41.51
CA LEU A 246 -1.86 11.87 -42.94
C LEU A 246 -3.19 12.05 -43.67
N LYS A 247 -3.58 13.31 -43.85
CA LYS A 247 -4.53 13.85 -44.85
C LYS A 247 -4.40 15.37 -44.69
N GLU A 248 -3.84 16.16 -45.60
CA GLU A 248 -3.99 16.24 -47.05
C GLU A 248 -2.70 16.82 -47.63
N GLU A 249 -2.17 16.23 -48.70
CA GLU A 249 -1.66 17.00 -49.85
C GLU A 249 -1.51 16.05 -51.04
N LEU A 250 -2.51 16.11 -51.92
CA LEU A 250 -2.40 15.70 -53.32
C LEU A 250 -1.38 16.63 -53.98
N GLY A 251 -0.26 16.09 -54.47
CA GLY A 251 0.71 16.90 -55.21
C GLY A 251 1.87 16.09 -55.76
N GLN A 252 1.63 15.42 -56.88
CA GLN A 252 2.60 14.90 -57.87
C GLN A 252 3.77 14.00 -57.37
N MET A 253 3.90 12.80 -57.94
CA MET A 253 5.11 12.31 -58.64
C MET A 253 4.90 10.86 -59.18
N PRO A 254 5.63 10.44 -60.23
CA PRO A 254 5.13 9.51 -61.25
C PRO A 254 5.47 8.01 -61.04
N LEU A 255 4.80 7.20 -61.87
CA LEU A 255 4.89 5.75 -62.08
C LEU A 255 6.31 5.17 -62.27
N ALA A 256 6.46 3.92 -61.81
CA ALA A 256 7.36 2.82 -62.21
C ALA A 256 8.14 2.28 -60.98
N ALA A 257 8.35 0.98 -60.76
CA ALA A 257 8.30 -0.17 -61.64
C ALA A 257 7.87 -1.44 -60.86
N ARG A 258 7.40 -2.41 -61.65
CA ARG A 258 6.91 -3.74 -61.33
C ARG A 258 7.97 -4.63 -60.67
N HIS A 259 7.55 -5.51 -59.78
CA HIS A 259 8.06 -6.90 -59.74
C HIS A 259 6.95 -7.85 -59.27
N THR A 260 6.67 -8.84 -60.11
CA THR A 260 5.69 -9.92 -59.97
C THR A 260 6.33 -11.14 -59.29
N VAL A 261 5.57 -11.86 -58.46
CA VAL A 261 5.88 -13.24 -58.08
C VAL A 261 4.61 -14.08 -58.23
N GLU A 262 4.72 -15.13 -59.05
CA GLU A 262 3.69 -16.12 -59.37
C GLU A 262 3.47 -17.13 -58.23
N GLY A 263 2.24 -17.64 -58.11
CA GLY A 263 1.82 -18.58 -57.08
C GLY A 263 1.94 -20.05 -57.48
N VAL A 264 1.76 -20.93 -56.49
CA VAL A 264 1.45 -22.36 -56.67
C VAL A 264 0.42 -22.81 -55.63
N GLU A 265 -0.53 -23.59 -56.13
CA GLU A 265 -1.71 -24.29 -55.58
C GLU A 265 -1.42 -25.11 -54.29
N GLY A 266 -2.32 -25.43 -53.36
CA GLY A 266 -3.75 -25.73 -53.43
C GLY A 266 -3.96 -27.24 -53.17
N SER A 267 -4.37 -27.68 -51.97
CA SER A 267 -4.85 -29.06 -51.70
C SER A 267 -5.70 -29.19 -50.42
N ALA A 268 -7.02 -29.23 -50.64
CA ALA A 268 -8.11 -30.01 -50.02
C ALA A 268 -8.23 -30.31 -48.50
N GLU A 269 -9.41 -29.97 -47.96
CA GLU A 269 -10.04 -30.44 -46.72
C GLU A 269 -10.72 -31.83 -46.86
N THR A 270 -10.78 -32.62 -45.76
CA THR A 270 -12.02 -33.31 -45.31
C THR A 270 -11.92 -33.75 -43.82
N PRO A 271 -13.04 -33.87 -43.05
CA PRO A 271 -13.10 -33.81 -41.57
C PRO A 271 -13.63 -35.13 -40.91
N PRO A 272 -14.15 -35.16 -39.66
CA PRO A 272 -13.46 -35.03 -38.36
C PRO A 272 -13.75 -36.21 -37.39
N ALA A 273 -12.99 -36.35 -36.29
CA ALA A 273 -13.44 -37.10 -35.11
C ALA A 273 -12.84 -36.59 -33.78
N ARG A 274 -13.69 -35.87 -33.03
CA ARG A 274 -13.84 -35.82 -31.56
C ARG A 274 -12.57 -35.77 -30.69
N SER A 275 -12.26 -34.58 -30.18
CA SER A 275 -11.59 -34.40 -28.89
C SER A 275 -12.36 -33.40 -28.02
N TRP A 276 -12.46 -33.71 -26.73
CA TRP A 276 -13.06 -32.88 -25.69
C TRP A 276 -12.06 -31.81 -25.24
N PRO A 277 -12.45 -30.53 -25.04
CA PRO A 277 -11.65 -29.59 -24.26
C PRO A 277 -12.17 -29.51 -22.82
N ALA A 278 -11.26 -29.73 -21.87
CA ALA A 278 -11.39 -29.34 -20.49
C ALA A 278 -11.56 -27.82 -20.39
N GLY A 279 -12.47 -27.38 -19.54
CA GLY A 279 -12.82 -25.97 -19.35
C GLY A 279 -11.62 -25.15 -18.86
N SER A 280 -11.20 -24.20 -19.70
CA SER A 280 -10.41 -23.04 -19.32
C SER A 280 -11.33 -21.99 -18.69
N GLY A 281 -11.53 -22.06 -17.38
CA GLY A 281 -12.09 -20.95 -16.63
C GLY A 281 -11.00 -19.87 -16.42
N PRO A 282 -11.24 -18.59 -16.74
CA PRO A 282 -10.28 -17.53 -16.47
C PRO A 282 -10.19 -17.26 -14.96
N VAL A 283 -8.96 -17.28 -14.44
CA VAL A 283 -8.61 -16.74 -13.11
C VAL A 283 -8.74 -15.21 -13.16
N PRO A 284 -9.42 -14.54 -12.20
CA PRO A 284 -9.52 -13.09 -12.22
C PRO A 284 -8.15 -12.45 -11.93
N LEU A 285 -7.65 -11.66 -12.89
CA LEU A 285 -6.53 -10.76 -12.68
C LEU A 285 -6.91 -9.68 -11.66
N ALA A 286 -5.99 -9.39 -10.74
CA ALA A 286 -6.07 -8.24 -9.86
C ALA A 286 -6.35 -6.97 -10.69
N ARG A 287 -7.32 -6.17 -10.24
CA ARG A 287 -7.69 -4.94 -10.93
C ARG A 287 -6.57 -3.92 -10.76
N SER A 288 -5.76 -3.78 -11.81
CA SER A 288 -5.01 -2.55 -12.08
C SER A 288 -5.98 -1.37 -11.93
N SER A 289 -5.61 -0.39 -11.10
CA SER A 289 -6.36 0.84 -10.93
C SER A 289 -6.56 1.49 -12.31
N LYS A 290 -7.81 1.65 -12.73
CA LYS A 290 -8.10 2.37 -13.96
C LYS A 290 -7.74 3.84 -13.76
N PRO A 291 -6.99 4.48 -14.68
CA PRO A 291 -6.81 5.93 -14.66
C PRO A 291 -8.18 6.60 -14.77
N TRP A 292 -8.55 7.43 -13.80
CA TRP A 292 -9.82 8.17 -13.83
C TRP A 292 -9.68 9.44 -14.70
N GLN A 293 -10.71 9.71 -15.50
CA GLN A 293 -10.83 10.91 -16.34
C GLN A 293 -11.54 12.01 -15.57
N LEU A 294 -10.99 13.23 -15.63
CA LEU A 294 -11.45 14.41 -14.90
C LEU A 294 -12.85 14.84 -15.38
N GLU A 295 -13.91 14.47 -14.65
CA GLU A 295 -15.21 15.14 -14.78
C GLU A 295 -15.35 16.22 -13.70
N ASN A 296 -15.28 17.48 -14.13
CA ASN A 296 -15.50 18.65 -13.31
C ASN A 296 -16.97 18.74 -12.87
N ASN A 297 -17.26 18.38 -11.63
CA ASN A 297 -18.49 18.81 -10.97
C ASN A 297 -18.15 19.34 -9.57
N VAL A 298 -17.87 20.64 -9.50
CA VAL A 298 -17.81 21.39 -8.25
C VAL A 298 -19.22 21.90 -7.96
N ALA A 299 -19.89 21.33 -6.95
CA ALA A 299 -21.07 21.97 -6.37
C ALA A 299 -20.61 23.13 -5.47
N PRO A 300 -21.18 24.35 -5.60
CA PRO A 300 -20.78 25.48 -4.77
C PRO A 300 -21.35 25.36 -3.35
N LEU A 301 -20.49 25.61 -2.36
CA LEU A 301 -20.89 25.80 -0.96
C LEU A 301 -21.77 27.05 -0.81
N PRO A 302 -22.78 27.06 0.08
CA PRO A 302 -23.63 28.23 0.27
C PRO A 302 -22.90 29.32 1.04
N SER A 303 -22.95 30.54 0.49
CA SER A 303 -22.48 31.78 1.08
C SER A 303 -23.42 32.24 2.21
N SER A 304 -22.92 32.31 3.44
CA SER A 304 -23.61 33.03 4.53
C SER A 304 -23.13 34.48 4.57
N GLY A 305 -23.97 35.40 4.10
CA GLY A 305 -23.80 36.83 4.26
C GLY A 305 -25.05 37.46 4.88
N GLN A 306 -24.86 38.09 6.05
CA GLN A 306 -25.55 39.28 6.59
C GLN A 306 -27.05 39.13 6.93
N ALA A 307 -27.62 39.73 7.99
CA ALA A 307 -27.20 40.69 9.00
C ALA A 307 -28.22 40.64 10.16
N LEU A 308 -27.89 41.21 11.32
CA LEU A 308 -28.73 42.19 12.02
C LEU A 308 -27.93 42.82 13.18
N ASP A 309 -27.49 44.05 12.95
CA ASP A 309 -27.21 45.05 13.99
C ASP A 309 -28.49 45.36 14.77
N GLN A 310 -28.38 45.63 16.08
CA GLN A 310 -28.76 46.93 16.66
C GLN A 310 -28.52 47.03 18.17
N HIS A 311 -28.05 48.24 18.53
CA HIS A 311 -28.07 48.94 19.82
C HIS A 311 -26.99 48.61 20.86
N SER A 312 -26.39 49.56 21.60
CA SER A 312 -26.16 51.01 21.54
C SER A 312 -25.83 51.42 22.99
N GLN A 313 -24.57 51.80 23.21
CA GLN A 313 -24.08 52.85 24.13
C GLN A 313 -24.33 52.85 25.67
N ARG A 314 -23.24 53.31 26.34
CA ARG A 314 -23.07 53.90 27.70
C ARG A 314 -22.92 52.90 28.85
N ASP A 315 -22.01 53.03 29.81
CA ASP A 315 -21.30 54.19 30.36
C ASP A 315 -19.96 53.83 31.04
N GLN A 316 -19.22 54.87 31.45
CA GLN A 316 -17.79 54.95 31.81
C GLN A 316 -17.42 54.64 33.29
N HIS A 317 -16.08 54.61 33.57
CA HIS A 317 -15.35 54.68 34.87
C HIS A 317 -15.27 53.37 35.70
N ARG A 318 -14.17 52.86 36.29
CA ARG A 318 -12.77 53.28 36.61
C ARG A 318 -11.94 51.99 36.97
N PRO A 319 -10.59 52.04 37.15
CA PRO A 319 -9.71 50.87 37.32
C PRO A 319 -9.28 50.55 38.78
N GLY A 320 -8.82 49.32 39.04
CA GLY A 320 -8.10 48.93 40.28
C GLY A 320 -7.98 47.41 40.51
N ALA A 321 -6.75 46.89 40.53
CA ALA A 321 -6.29 45.49 40.74
C ALA A 321 -6.54 44.96 42.20
N PRO A 322 -6.11 43.74 42.65
CA PRO A 322 -5.17 42.76 42.05
C PRO A 322 -5.49 41.24 42.23
N LEU A 323 -4.61 40.41 41.66
CA LEU A 323 -4.55 38.93 41.61
C LEU A 323 -4.21 38.25 42.97
N PRO A 324 -4.63 36.99 43.21
CA PRO A 324 -4.20 36.18 44.36
C PRO A 324 -2.95 35.30 44.08
N PRO A 325 -2.25 34.82 45.14
CA PRO A 325 -0.87 34.33 45.06
C PRO A 325 -0.71 32.82 44.82
N SER A 326 0.50 32.50 44.33
CA SER A 326 1.11 31.20 44.06
C SER A 326 1.40 30.35 45.32
N ALA A 327 1.12 29.04 45.23
CA ALA A 327 1.38 28.05 46.27
C ALA A 327 2.81 27.48 46.24
N HIS A 328 3.29 27.17 47.44
CA HIS A 328 4.66 26.87 47.82
C HIS A 328 5.20 25.48 47.40
N ALA A 329 6.51 25.46 47.14
CA ALA A 329 7.37 24.28 47.11
C ALA A 329 7.70 23.77 48.52
N VAL A 330 7.73 22.45 48.70
CA VAL A 330 8.25 21.76 49.88
C VAL A 330 9.59 21.11 49.51
N ALA A 331 10.65 21.48 50.22
CA ALA A 331 11.97 20.87 50.15
C ALA A 331 12.14 19.82 51.26
N LEU A 332 12.79 18.70 50.93
CA LEU A 332 13.29 17.69 51.87
C LEU A 332 14.84 17.72 51.88
N PRO A 333 15.50 17.39 53.02
CA PRO A 333 16.95 17.55 53.21
C PRO A 333 17.78 16.35 52.71
N PRO A 334 19.12 16.47 52.61
CA PRO A 334 19.99 15.46 52.02
C PRO A 334 20.37 14.37 53.02
N VAL A 335 20.63 13.17 52.50
CA VAL A 335 21.29 12.07 53.24
C VAL A 335 22.65 11.83 52.58
N SER A 336 23.64 11.72 53.46
CA SER A 336 25.08 11.52 53.26
C SER A 336 25.47 10.31 52.42
#